data_AF-A0A075MLA0-F1
#
_entry.id   AF-A0A075MLA0-F1
#
_cell.length_a   1.000
_cell.length_b   1.000
_cell.length_c   1.000
_cell.angle_alpha   90.00
_cell.angle_beta   90.00
_cell.angle_gamma   90.00
#
_symmetry.space_group_name_H-M   'P 1'
#
loop_
_entity.id
_entity.type
_entity.pdbx_description
1 polymer ?
#
loop_
_entity_poly.entity_id
_entity_poly.type
_entity_poly.pdbx_seq_one_letter_code
_entity_poly.pdbx_strand_id
1 'polypeptide(L)'
;MAGALFLFALFFGSLAPAYAQSQSQAARSSGGYYYSGTGFDIEFPPGWNGTLADGKYPVARPSSAAAQAGTSMSVFAVNRLEVKNLIMSGVHVLPELDSSSSGRKEEEQQQCQRTLAELVPVNDINVFHTILECADEQQQHYEITDSYIFFTLTKSIAVGYSAPSKDAYNRYLHDFTSSLKTVKVDEPVNIRSGLEIVLGITKFYKKSIDIQAANDAGVDMVIGASSNNVSVVFDEPGKRFVIKVNGQTAATGQAGRLLVPVDKVLRGPYQVHIDGVPVPDPLVIEDTQTKEKLVMVEYGEGARQIVISGAEVVPEFPLHVAGIMLGAVLSASILYQRKKSSSNNNNVKRSGELSLHTRAPLRSHSA
;
A
#
# COMPACT_ATOMS: atom_id res chain seq x y z
N MET A 1 12.20 -8.92 4.67
CA MET A 1 12.41 -7.54 4.22
C MET A 1 11.09 -6.78 4.33
N ALA A 2 10.86 -6.15 5.47
CA ALA A 2 9.77 -5.19 5.71
C ALA A 2 10.15 -4.29 6.90
N GLY A 3 11.45 -3.99 7.07
CA GLY A 3 12.02 -3.63 8.38
C GLY A 3 11.45 -2.34 8.95
N ALA A 4 11.37 -1.27 8.16
CA ALA A 4 11.18 0.08 8.68
C ALA A 4 9.86 0.36 9.44
N LEU A 5 8.73 -0.07 8.90
CA LEU A 5 7.40 0.11 9.52
C LEU A 5 7.08 -1.03 10.51
N PHE A 6 7.69 -2.19 10.27
CA PHE A 6 7.61 -3.34 11.15
C PHE A 6 8.36 -3.12 12.47
N LEU A 7 9.42 -2.30 12.45
CA LEU A 7 10.11 -1.83 13.66
C LEU A 7 9.11 -1.24 14.66
N PHE A 8 8.22 -0.35 14.20
CA PHE A 8 7.19 0.25 15.06
C PHE A 8 6.25 -0.79 15.66
N ALA A 9 5.82 -1.79 14.88
CA ALA A 9 4.97 -2.87 15.39
C ALA A 9 5.72 -3.78 16.39
N LEU A 10 7.02 -4.04 16.16
CA LEU A 10 7.86 -4.86 17.05
C LEU A 10 8.15 -4.18 18.40
N PHE A 11 8.18 -2.85 18.47
CA PHE A 11 8.33 -2.14 19.76
C PHE A 11 7.21 -2.49 20.75
N PHE A 12 6.02 -2.86 20.27
CA PHE A 12 4.90 -3.17 21.16
C PHE A 12 4.99 -4.58 21.76
N GLY A 13 5.53 -5.55 21.01
CA GLY A 13 5.54 -6.95 21.43
C GLY A 13 6.55 -7.32 22.52
N SER A 14 7.66 -6.59 22.61
CA SER A 14 8.69 -6.86 23.62
C SER A 14 8.45 -6.18 24.98
N LEU A 15 7.35 -5.44 25.16
CA LEU A 15 7.12 -4.61 26.35
C LEU A 15 6.28 -5.26 27.47
N ALA A 16 6.13 -6.59 27.45
CA ALA A 16 5.58 -7.36 28.54
C ALA A 16 6.63 -8.29 29.15
N PRO A 17 6.80 -8.42 30.49
CA PRO A 17 6.43 -7.57 31.62
C PRO A 17 7.69 -7.26 32.46
N ALA A 18 8.61 -6.45 31.96
CA ALA A 18 9.68 -5.92 32.82
C ALA A 18 9.32 -4.48 33.21
N TYR A 19 9.54 -4.14 34.47
CA TYR A 19 9.48 -2.77 35.03
C TYR A 19 8.09 -2.25 35.44
N ALA A 20 7.82 -2.43 36.73
CA ALA A 20 7.02 -1.51 37.51
C ALA A 20 7.97 -0.80 38.48
N GLN A 21 8.20 0.51 38.30
CA GLN A 21 8.56 1.46 39.38
C GLN A 21 8.86 2.86 38.79
N SER A 22 7.81 3.62 38.50
CA SER A 22 7.80 5.09 38.54
C SER A 22 6.39 5.56 38.16
N GLN A 23 5.55 5.87 39.15
CA GLN A 23 4.30 6.59 38.90
C GLN A 23 4.66 8.04 38.56
N SER A 24 4.79 8.36 37.28
CA SER A 24 4.82 9.76 36.83
C SER A 24 3.38 10.26 36.57
N GLN A 25 3.25 11.59 36.59
CA GLN A 25 2.01 12.37 36.63
C GLN A 25 1.13 12.20 35.39
N ALA A 26 0.42 11.08 35.28
CA ALA A 26 -0.85 11.07 34.56
C ALA A 26 -1.93 11.59 35.51
N ALA A 27 -2.58 12.69 35.14
CA ALA A 27 -3.73 13.16 35.89
C ALA A 27 -4.87 12.15 35.71
N ARG A 28 -5.22 11.43 36.77
CA ARG A 28 -6.50 10.71 36.85
C ARG A 28 -7.61 11.77 36.78
N SER A 29 -8.14 12.03 35.60
CA SER A 29 -9.47 12.63 35.48
C SER A 29 -10.49 11.56 35.91
N SER A 30 -11.67 11.97 36.37
CA SER A 30 -12.64 11.17 37.13
C SER A 30 -13.28 9.97 36.41
N GLY A 31 -12.65 9.41 35.37
CA GLY A 31 -13.11 8.23 34.64
C GLY A 31 -12.07 7.52 33.76
N GLY A 32 -10.82 7.98 33.67
CA GLY A 32 -9.84 7.39 32.74
C GLY A 32 -8.38 7.78 33.00
N TYR A 33 -7.47 7.10 32.32
CA TYR A 33 -6.04 7.45 32.28
C TYR A 33 -5.78 8.31 31.05
N TYR A 34 -5.26 9.52 31.23
CA TYR A 34 -5.03 10.48 30.15
C TYR A 34 -3.53 10.70 29.97
N TYR A 35 -3.07 10.64 28.73
CA TYR A 35 -1.72 11.03 28.37
C TYR A 35 -1.79 12.31 27.53
N SER A 36 -1.08 13.34 28.00
CA SER A 36 -0.81 14.55 27.24
C SER A 36 0.68 14.81 27.28
N GLY A 37 1.30 14.78 26.11
CA GLY A 37 2.73 14.95 26.00
C GLY A 37 3.13 15.31 24.59
N THR A 38 4.10 16.20 24.45
CA THR A 38 4.83 16.39 23.18
C THR A 38 3.99 16.70 21.93
N GLY A 39 2.82 17.29 22.10
CA GLY A 39 1.88 17.57 21.01
C GLY A 39 1.02 16.37 20.60
N PHE A 40 0.78 15.45 21.53
CA PHE A 40 -0.10 14.31 21.34
C PHE A 40 -0.87 14.03 22.63
N ASP A 41 -2.18 13.91 22.49
CA ASP A 41 -3.08 13.59 23.58
C ASP A 41 -3.89 12.34 23.25
N ILE A 42 -4.10 11.47 24.24
CA ILE A 42 -5.00 10.32 24.15
C ILE A 42 -5.60 10.01 25.52
N GLU A 43 -6.89 9.69 25.54
CA GLU A 43 -7.57 9.08 26.67
C GLU A 43 -7.57 7.56 26.51
N PHE A 44 -7.06 6.86 27.52
CA PHE A 44 -7.10 5.41 27.60
C PHE A 44 -8.45 4.95 28.19
N PRO A 45 -8.85 3.70 27.93
CA PRO A 45 -10.21 3.26 28.25
C PRO A 45 -10.47 3.25 29.77
N PRO A 46 -11.71 3.52 30.21
CA PRO A 46 -12.10 3.37 31.60
C PRO A 46 -11.79 1.96 32.13
N GLY A 47 -11.32 1.87 33.38
CA GLY A 47 -10.95 0.59 33.97
C GLY A 47 -9.60 0.04 33.49
N TRP A 48 -8.80 0.83 32.75
CA TRP A 48 -7.40 0.52 32.48
C TRP A 48 -6.49 1.28 33.44
N ASN A 49 -5.42 0.63 33.90
CA ASN A 49 -4.39 1.20 34.74
C ASN A 49 -3.17 1.53 33.90
N GLY A 50 -2.77 2.80 33.90
CA GLY A 50 -1.56 3.27 33.22
C GLY A 50 -0.32 3.28 34.11
N THR A 51 0.83 3.06 33.47
CA THR A 51 2.18 3.23 34.01
C THR A 51 3.08 3.80 32.92
N LEU A 52 4.32 4.17 33.24
CA LEU A 52 5.33 4.45 32.23
C LEU A 52 6.32 3.28 32.12
N ALA A 53 6.49 2.72 30.92
CA ALA A 53 7.62 1.87 30.58
C ALA A 53 8.89 2.73 30.46
N ASP A 54 9.98 2.27 31.07
CA ASP A 54 11.25 3.00 31.19
C ASP A 54 11.13 4.43 31.73
N GLY A 55 10.07 4.71 32.48
CA GLY A 55 9.75 6.06 32.97
C GLY A 55 9.42 7.08 31.86
N LYS A 56 9.22 6.64 30.61
CA LYS A 56 9.03 7.52 29.44
C LYS A 56 7.76 7.23 28.65
N TYR A 57 7.48 5.96 28.35
CA TYR A 57 6.44 5.58 27.39
C TYR A 57 5.17 5.15 28.13
N PRO A 58 4.03 5.81 27.91
CA PRO A 58 2.79 5.41 28.57
C PRO A 58 2.36 4.02 28.10
N VAL A 59 2.04 3.17 29.07
CA VAL A 59 1.49 1.83 28.86
C VAL A 59 0.30 1.66 29.77
N ALA A 60 -0.86 1.33 29.22
CA ALA A 60 -2.07 1.01 29.97
C ALA A 60 -2.42 -0.47 29.84
N ARG A 61 -2.93 -1.06 30.92
CA ARG A 61 -3.40 -2.46 30.95
C ARG A 61 -4.78 -2.56 31.59
N PRO A 62 -5.66 -3.49 31.17
CA PRO A 62 -6.95 -3.67 31.81
C PRO A 62 -6.79 -4.02 33.30
N SER A 63 -7.58 -3.39 34.19
CA SER A 63 -7.43 -3.56 35.65
C SER A 63 -8.11 -4.80 36.25
N SER A 64 -9.01 -5.44 35.49
CA SER A 64 -9.81 -6.56 36.00
C SER A 64 -8.96 -7.81 36.27
N ALA A 65 -9.31 -8.60 37.30
CA ALA A 65 -8.67 -9.90 37.56
C ALA A 65 -8.82 -10.92 36.41
N ALA A 66 -9.80 -10.71 35.52
CA ALA A 66 -10.00 -11.48 34.28
C ALA A 66 -9.19 -10.96 33.08
N ALA A 67 -8.35 -9.94 33.29
CA ALA A 67 -7.46 -9.41 32.25
C ALA A 67 -6.42 -10.49 31.92
N GLN A 68 -6.34 -10.86 30.64
CA GLN A 68 -5.31 -11.77 30.18
C GLN A 68 -3.96 -11.06 30.28
N ALA A 69 -3.06 -11.63 31.08
CA ALA A 69 -1.70 -11.13 31.25
C ALA A 69 -1.05 -10.94 29.87
N GLY A 70 -0.51 -9.75 29.61
CA GLY A 70 0.09 -9.39 28.32
C GLY A 70 -0.75 -8.43 27.47
N THR A 71 -2.06 -8.27 27.76
CA THR A 71 -2.87 -7.28 27.03
C THR A 71 -2.47 -5.86 27.44
N SER A 72 -2.11 -5.01 26.47
CA SER A 72 -1.72 -3.63 26.76
C SER A 72 -1.95 -2.67 25.59
N MET A 73 -2.10 -1.40 25.92
CA MET A 73 -2.03 -0.29 24.98
C MET A 73 -0.82 0.57 25.33
N SER A 74 -0.14 1.11 24.34
CA SER A 74 0.99 2.01 24.60
C SER A 74 1.17 3.06 23.51
N VAL A 75 1.93 4.10 23.85
CA VAL A 75 2.27 5.19 22.93
C VAL A 75 3.79 5.38 22.89
N PHE A 76 4.35 5.38 21.69
CA PHE A 76 5.76 5.69 21.44
C PHE A 76 5.84 6.95 20.60
N ALA A 77 6.54 7.97 21.10
CA ALA A 77 6.84 9.18 20.34
C ALA A 77 8.35 9.30 20.18
N VAL A 78 8.81 9.34 18.94
CA VAL A 78 10.23 9.40 18.57
C VAL A 78 10.45 10.48 17.52
N ASN A 79 11.66 11.07 17.47
CA ASN A 79 11.95 12.10 16.49
C ASN A 79 11.95 11.50 15.07
N ARG A 80 11.29 12.14 14.10
CA ARG A 80 11.22 11.63 12.71
C ARG A 80 12.59 11.44 12.07
N LEU A 81 13.56 12.28 12.40
CA LEU A 81 14.92 12.16 11.90
C LEU A 81 15.66 10.99 12.55
N GLU A 82 15.42 10.71 13.83
CA GLU A 82 15.97 9.51 14.49
C GLU A 82 15.41 8.25 13.83
N VAL A 83 14.09 8.22 13.60
CA VAL A 83 13.42 7.12 12.91
C VAL A 83 13.98 6.94 11.50
N LYS A 84 14.11 8.03 10.73
CA LYS A 84 14.74 8.01 9.41
C LYS A 84 16.16 7.44 9.50
N ASN A 85 16.97 7.92 10.43
CA ASN A 85 18.35 7.46 10.59
C ASN A 85 18.42 5.98 10.97
N LEU A 86 17.50 5.52 11.82
CA LEU A 86 17.35 4.13 12.23
C LEU A 86 16.98 3.23 11.05
N ILE A 87 16.04 3.68 10.24
CA ILE A 87 15.61 3.01 9.02
C ILE A 87 16.76 2.99 8.00
N MET A 88 17.47 4.10 7.85
CA MET A 88 18.58 4.24 6.90
C MET A 88 19.85 3.49 7.31
N SER A 89 20.08 3.27 8.61
CA SER A 89 21.24 2.50 9.08
C SER A 89 21.14 1.01 8.74
N GLY A 90 19.96 0.54 8.30
CA GLY A 90 19.72 -0.87 8.03
C GLY A 90 19.79 -1.73 9.28
N VAL A 91 19.88 -1.12 10.47
CA VAL A 91 19.82 -1.84 11.74
C VAL A 91 18.42 -2.42 11.84
N HIS A 92 18.33 -3.75 11.83
CA HIS A 92 17.17 -4.45 12.31
C HIS A 92 17.12 -4.25 13.82
N VAL A 93 16.53 -3.14 14.24
CA VAL A 93 16.36 -2.83 15.66
C VAL A 93 15.29 -3.75 16.22
N LEU A 94 15.70 -4.94 16.67
CA LEU A 94 15.21 -5.33 17.97
C LEU A 94 15.85 -4.34 18.94
N PRO A 95 15.09 -3.46 19.59
CA PRO A 95 15.68 -2.70 20.67
C PRO A 95 16.08 -3.74 21.68
N GLU A 96 17.38 -3.96 21.87
CA GLU A 96 17.90 -4.41 23.16
C GLU A 96 17.52 -3.30 24.15
N LEU A 97 16.26 -3.31 24.59
CA LEU A 97 15.90 -2.84 25.90
C LEU A 97 16.73 -3.73 26.82
N ASP A 98 17.78 -3.17 27.43
CA ASP A 98 18.75 -3.82 28.31
C ASP A 98 18.05 -4.69 29.38
N SER A 99 17.58 -5.87 28.99
CA SER A 99 17.14 -6.90 29.92
C SER A 99 18.40 -7.61 30.35
N SER A 100 19.08 -7.00 31.31
CA SER A 100 20.15 -7.63 32.06
C SER A 100 19.57 -8.84 32.84
N SER A 101 19.28 -9.96 32.19
CA SER A 101 19.21 -11.25 32.87
C SER A 101 19.17 -12.45 31.92
N SER A 102 20.20 -13.29 32.08
CA SER A 102 20.24 -14.72 31.82
C SER A 102 20.35 -15.18 30.36
N GLY A 103 21.47 -15.85 30.08
CA GLY A 103 21.76 -16.46 28.79
C GLY A 103 20.84 -17.64 28.50
N ARG A 104 19.77 -17.38 27.75
CA ARG A 104 19.00 -18.41 27.06
C ARG A 104 19.54 -18.59 25.65
N LYS A 105 19.75 -19.86 25.34
CA LYS A 105 20.26 -20.42 24.09
C LYS A 105 19.23 -20.25 22.98
N GLU A 106 19.72 -20.04 21.77
CA GLU A 106 19.02 -20.13 20.46
C GLU A 106 17.64 -19.47 20.44
N GLU A 107 17.59 -18.26 19.85
CA GLU A 107 16.38 -17.52 19.50
C GLU A 107 15.38 -18.45 18.78
N GLU A 108 14.32 -18.85 19.47
CA GLU A 108 13.10 -19.32 18.80
C GLU A 108 12.65 -18.17 17.90
N GLN A 109 12.83 -18.33 16.59
CA GLN A 109 12.45 -17.33 15.60
C GLN A 109 10.93 -17.22 15.60
N GLN A 110 10.41 -16.28 16.38
CA GLN A 110 9.00 -15.92 16.36
C GLN A 110 8.62 -15.49 14.94
N GLN A 111 7.67 -16.20 14.34
CA GLN A 111 7.22 -15.92 12.98
C GLN A 111 6.09 -14.90 13.05
N CYS A 112 6.38 -13.69 12.59
CA CYS A 112 5.43 -12.60 12.56
C CYS A 112 4.93 -12.37 11.14
N GLN A 113 3.62 -12.50 10.94
CA GLN A 113 2.93 -12.24 9.68
C GLN A 113 2.13 -10.94 9.79
N ARG A 114 2.38 -10.01 8.88
CA ARG A 114 1.56 -8.82 8.74
C ARG A 114 0.25 -9.19 8.07
N THR A 115 -0.87 -8.84 8.69
CA THR A 115 -2.21 -9.15 8.18
C THR A 115 -2.88 -7.95 7.54
N LEU A 116 -2.46 -6.73 7.91
CA LEU A 116 -3.00 -5.48 7.39
C LEU A 116 -1.93 -4.38 7.30
N ALA A 117 -1.99 -3.56 6.26
CA ALA A 117 -1.29 -2.29 6.15
C ALA A 117 -2.04 -1.32 5.23
N GLU A 118 -2.46 -0.19 5.77
CA GLU A 118 -3.29 0.78 5.06
C GLU A 118 -3.10 2.21 5.60
N LEU A 119 -3.55 3.20 4.85
CA LEU A 119 -3.69 4.58 5.32
C LEU A 119 -5.17 4.83 5.60
N VAL A 120 -5.48 5.16 6.85
CA VAL A 120 -6.85 5.39 7.31
C VAL A 120 -6.98 6.75 7.98
N PRO A 121 -8.15 7.40 7.92
CA PRO A 121 -8.41 8.59 8.70
C PRO A 121 -8.74 8.24 10.16
N VAL A 122 -8.05 8.89 11.10
CA VAL A 122 -8.41 8.94 12.51
C VAL A 122 -8.56 10.41 12.88
N ASN A 123 -9.77 10.84 13.23
CA ASN A 123 -10.09 12.24 13.53
C ASN A 123 -9.60 13.22 12.44
N ASP A 124 -9.92 12.90 11.17
CA ASP A 124 -9.50 13.66 9.98
C ASP A 124 -7.98 13.70 9.73
N ILE A 125 -7.19 12.93 10.48
CA ILE A 125 -5.75 12.77 10.25
C ILE A 125 -5.52 11.44 9.54
N ASN A 126 -4.87 11.48 8.38
CA ASN A 126 -4.44 10.25 7.71
C ASN A 126 -3.26 9.64 8.49
N VAL A 127 -3.39 8.37 8.85
CA VAL A 127 -2.43 7.62 9.65
C VAL A 127 -2.13 6.28 9.01
N PHE A 128 -0.96 5.72 9.30
CA PHE A 128 -0.62 4.37 8.85
C PHE A 128 -1.11 3.36 9.88
N HIS A 129 -2.06 2.52 9.49
CA HIS A 129 -2.63 1.45 10.30
C HIS A 129 -2.05 0.11 9.85
N THR A 130 -1.57 -0.68 10.81
CA THR A 130 -0.99 -1.99 10.56
C THR A 130 -1.41 -2.97 11.63
N ILE A 131 -1.69 -4.21 11.23
CA ILE A 131 -1.90 -5.34 12.15
C ILE A 131 -0.83 -6.38 11.90
N LEU A 132 -0.19 -6.82 12.97
CA LEU A 132 0.83 -7.86 12.99
C LEU A 132 0.36 -9.02 13.87
N GLU A 133 0.46 -10.24 13.37
CA GLU A 133 0.16 -11.47 14.11
C GLU A 133 1.44 -12.29 14.20
N CYS A 134 1.92 -12.53 15.42
CA CYS A 134 3.12 -13.27 15.72
C CYS A 134 2.77 -14.57 16.44
N ALA A 135 3.33 -15.68 15.98
CA ALA A 135 3.25 -16.96 16.67
C ALA A 135 4.61 -17.66 16.62
N ASP A 136 4.99 -18.32 17.70
CA ASP A 136 6.08 -19.30 17.62
C ASP A 136 5.61 -20.57 16.87
N GLU A 137 6.57 -21.40 16.42
CA GLU A 137 6.25 -22.62 15.66
C GLU A 137 5.37 -23.61 16.43
N GLN A 138 5.40 -23.54 17.76
CA GLN A 138 4.65 -24.43 18.66
C GLN A 138 3.33 -23.80 19.14
N GLN A 139 2.99 -22.59 18.68
CA GLN A 139 1.89 -21.76 19.15
C GLN A 139 1.85 -21.53 20.69
N GLN A 140 2.99 -21.61 21.37
CA GLN A 140 3.06 -21.36 22.82
C GLN A 140 3.01 -19.86 23.14
N HIS A 141 3.65 -19.05 22.30
CA HIS A 141 3.61 -17.59 22.34
C HIS A 141 2.86 -17.10 21.12
N TYR A 142 1.79 -16.38 21.40
CA TYR A 142 0.95 -15.75 20.40
C TYR A 142 0.78 -14.29 20.76
N GLU A 143 0.87 -13.41 19.78
CA GLU A 143 0.60 -11.99 19.95
C GLU A 143 -0.03 -11.39 18.70
N ILE A 144 -1.07 -10.59 18.88
CA ILE A 144 -1.56 -9.66 17.86
C ILE A 144 -1.25 -8.24 18.31
N THR A 145 -0.64 -7.47 17.42
CA THR A 145 -0.39 -6.04 17.60
C THR A 145 -1.14 -5.26 16.52
N ASP A 146 -1.97 -4.32 16.95
CA ASP A 146 -2.73 -3.39 16.11
C ASP A 146 -2.26 -1.97 16.39
N SER A 147 -1.66 -1.33 15.39
CA SER A 147 -0.91 -0.09 15.56
C SER A 147 -1.31 0.98 14.55
N TYR A 148 -1.40 2.21 15.05
CA TYR A 148 -1.68 3.43 14.29
C TYR A 148 -0.48 4.38 14.43
N ILE A 149 0.12 4.77 13.32
CA ILE A 149 1.29 5.65 13.28
C ILE A 149 0.88 7.01 12.72
N PHE A 150 1.03 8.02 13.57
CA PHE A 150 0.82 9.43 13.28
C PHE A 150 2.16 10.09 12.98
N PHE A 151 2.18 11.06 12.07
CA PHE A 151 3.34 11.95 11.89
C PHE A 151 2.95 13.38 12.20
N THR A 152 3.78 14.05 13.00
CA THR A 152 3.80 15.50 13.14
C THR A 152 4.95 16.08 12.34
N LEU A 153 5.16 17.40 12.35
CA LEU A 153 6.34 18.00 11.72
C LEU A 153 7.66 17.42 12.24
N THR A 154 7.74 17.03 13.52
CA THR A 154 8.99 16.61 14.16
C THR A 154 8.99 15.18 14.69
N LYS A 155 7.83 14.54 14.85
CA LYS A 155 7.70 13.25 15.55
C LYS A 155 6.93 12.21 14.77
N SER A 156 7.35 10.96 14.94
CA SER A 156 6.58 9.77 14.60
C SER A 156 5.99 9.25 15.90
N ILE A 157 4.68 9.11 15.94
CA ILE A 157 3.95 8.71 17.13
C ILE A 157 3.20 7.43 16.80
N ALA A 158 3.58 6.32 17.41
CA ALA A 158 2.89 5.04 17.28
C ALA A 158 2.02 4.82 18.50
N VAL A 159 0.74 4.55 18.27
CA VAL A 159 -0.21 4.07 19.27
C VAL A 159 -0.50 2.63 18.93
N GLY A 160 -0.25 1.71 19.86
CA GLY A 160 -0.41 0.29 19.60
C GLY A 160 -1.18 -0.42 20.70
N TYR A 161 -1.87 -1.47 20.29
CA TYR A 161 -2.60 -2.39 21.12
C TYR A 161 -2.07 -3.80 20.89
N SER A 162 -1.55 -4.42 21.95
CA SER A 162 -1.03 -5.78 21.94
C SER A 162 -1.93 -6.70 22.75
N ALA A 163 -2.17 -7.91 22.23
CA ALA A 163 -2.97 -8.94 22.88
C ALA A 163 -2.34 -10.34 22.72
N PRO A 164 -2.28 -11.15 23.79
CA PRO A 164 -1.64 -12.47 23.77
C PRO A 164 -2.51 -13.59 23.16
N SER A 165 -3.71 -13.27 22.66
CA SER A 165 -4.63 -14.22 22.04
C SER A 165 -5.66 -13.49 21.17
N LYS A 166 -6.27 -14.20 20.21
CA LYS A 166 -7.41 -13.66 19.42
C LYS A 166 -8.60 -13.28 20.31
N ASP A 167 -8.83 -14.04 21.38
CA ASP A 167 -9.92 -13.76 22.31
C ASP A 167 -9.69 -12.48 23.11
N ALA A 168 -8.46 -12.25 23.60
CA ALA A 168 -8.09 -10.98 24.22
C ALA A 168 -8.19 -9.83 23.23
N TYR A 169 -7.66 -10.02 22.01
CA TYR A 169 -7.70 -9.04 20.94
C TYR A 169 -9.14 -8.57 20.70
N ASN A 170 -10.04 -9.51 20.40
CA ASN A 170 -11.44 -9.20 20.12
C ASN A 170 -12.18 -8.60 21.32
N ARG A 171 -11.85 -9.03 22.55
CA ARG A 171 -12.48 -8.54 23.78
C ARG A 171 -12.23 -7.05 24.02
N TYR A 172 -11.01 -6.58 23.76
CA TYR A 172 -10.61 -5.21 24.08
C TYR A 172 -10.41 -4.31 22.85
N LEU A 173 -10.60 -4.83 21.63
CA LEU A 173 -10.50 -4.03 20.41
C LEU A 173 -11.44 -2.81 20.40
N HIS A 174 -12.65 -2.95 20.95
CA HIS A 174 -13.59 -1.83 21.07
C HIS A 174 -13.06 -0.71 21.99
N ASP A 175 -12.40 -1.07 23.10
CA ASP A 175 -11.80 -0.12 24.03
C ASP A 175 -10.65 0.64 23.36
N PHE A 176 -9.79 -0.09 22.64
CA PHE A 176 -8.69 0.49 21.87
C PHE A 176 -9.19 1.47 20.80
N THR A 177 -10.12 1.03 19.95
CA THR A 177 -10.69 1.87 18.88
C THR A 177 -11.46 3.07 19.42
N SER A 178 -12.07 2.97 20.60
CA SER A 178 -12.70 4.11 21.29
C SER A 178 -11.66 5.13 21.76
N SER A 179 -10.52 4.67 22.27
CA SER A 179 -9.41 5.53 22.69
C SER A 179 -8.82 6.30 21.50
N LEU A 180 -8.69 5.67 20.34
CA LEU A 180 -8.21 6.33 19.12
C LEU A 180 -9.08 7.52 18.69
N LYS A 181 -10.39 7.51 18.98
CA LYS A 181 -11.29 8.64 18.71
C LYS A 181 -11.01 9.86 19.59
N THR A 182 -10.30 9.69 20.69
CA THR A 182 -9.92 10.78 21.60
C THR A 182 -8.59 11.43 21.21
N VAL A 183 -7.88 10.84 20.24
CA VAL A 183 -6.55 11.30 19.84
C VAL A 183 -6.60 12.73 19.31
N LYS A 184 -5.70 13.57 19.85
CA LYS A 184 -5.38 14.88 19.31
C LYS A 184 -3.90 14.92 19.00
N VAL A 185 -3.57 15.48 17.84
CA VAL A 185 -2.20 15.59 17.37
C VAL A 185 -1.96 17.04 16.97
N ASP A 186 -0.92 17.65 17.54
CA ASP A 186 -0.49 18.98 17.16
C ASP A 186 0.24 18.91 15.82
N GLU A 187 -0.12 19.82 14.92
CA GLU A 187 0.52 19.98 13.60
C GLU A 187 0.65 18.64 12.83
N PRO A 188 -0.47 17.93 12.60
CA PRO A 188 -0.44 16.66 11.89
C PRO A 188 0.06 16.87 10.46
N VAL A 189 0.94 15.99 10.01
CA VAL A 189 1.47 15.99 8.64
C VAL A 189 0.77 14.90 7.86
N ASN A 190 0.50 15.17 6.58
CA ASN A 190 -0.02 14.15 5.67
C ASN A 190 0.91 12.92 5.69
N ILE A 191 0.33 11.75 5.96
CA ILE A 191 1.05 10.48 6.10
C ILE A 191 1.93 10.14 4.90
N ARG A 192 1.55 10.52 3.67
CA ARG A 192 2.35 10.28 2.46
C ARG A 192 3.67 11.05 2.51
N SER A 193 3.59 12.35 2.78
CA SER A 193 4.78 13.20 2.98
C SER A 193 5.58 12.78 4.22
N GLY A 194 4.88 12.29 5.25
CA GLY A 194 5.47 11.69 6.44
C GLY A 194 6.35 10.48 6.13
N LEU A 195 5.77 9.51 5.40
CA LEU A 195 6.41 8.28 4.94
C LEU A 195 7.59 8.58 4.02
N GLU A 196 7.46 9.50 3.07
CA GLU A 196 8.56 9.90 2.18
C GLU A 196 9.80 10.32 2.98
N ILE A 197 9.62 11.16 4.01
CA ILE A 197 10.73 11.61 4.87
C ILE A 197 11.30 10.46 5.70
N VAL A 198 10.44 9.65 6.32
CA VAL A 198 10.85 8.55 7.21
C VAL A 198 11.56 7.44 6.43
N LEU A 199 11.12 7.15 5.22
CA LEU A 199 11.76 6.18 4.31
C LEU A 199 13.00 6.75 3.61
N GLY A 200 13.33 8.03 3.82
CA GLY A 200 14.45 8.70 3.18
C GLY A 200 14.28 8.86 1.67
N ILE A 201 13.04 8.94 1.18
CA ILE A 201 12.73 9.27 -0.22
C ILE A 201 13.19 10.71 -0.46
N THR A 202 14.15 10.87 -1.36
CA THR A 202 14.75 12.17 -1.69
C THR A 202 14.55 12.55 -3.15
N LYS A 203 14.15 11.59 -4.00
CA LYS A 203 13.91 11.81 -5.42
C LYS A 203 12.55 11.30 -5.84
N PHE A 204 11.93 12.05 -6.75
CA PHE A 204 10.64 11.74 -7.34
C PHE A 204 10.78 11.70 -8.87
N TYR A 205 10.51 10.54 -9.44
CA TYR A 205 10.58 10.30 -10.87
C TYR A 205 9.18 10.38 -11.43
N LYS A 206 8.91 11.44 -12.19
CA LYS A 206 7.65 11.58 -12.92
C LYS A 206 7.74 10.76 -14.20
N LYS A 207 6.75 9.90 -14.43
CA LYS A 207 6.67 9.06 -15.62
C LYS A 207 5.24 9.08 -16.14
N SER A 208 5.07 9.52 -17.38
CA SER A 208 3.87 9.20 -18.16
C SER A 208 4.03 7.80 -18.72
N ILE A 209 3.03 6.96 -18.51
CA ILE A 209 2.95 5.61 -19.04
C ILE A 209 1.81 5.59 -20.02
N ASP A 210 2.13 5.33 -21.28
CA ASP A 210 1.12 5.14 -22.31
C ASP A 210 0.55 3.74 -22.16
N ILE A 211 -0.77 3.64 -21.98
CA ILE A 211 -1.48 2.37 -21.85
C ILE A 211 -2.25 2.17 -23.15
N GLN A 212 -1.86 1.17 -23.94
CA GLN A 212 -2.55 0.86 -25.21
C GLN A 212 -4.00 0.46 -24.93
N ALA A 213 -4.22 -0.29 -23.84
CA ALA A 213 -5.54 -0.62 -23.32
C ALA A 213 -6.33 0.60 -22.78
N ALA A 214 -5.86 1.84 -22.93
CA ALA A 214 -6.60 3.05 -22.58
C ALA A 214 -6.77 4.02 -23.77
N ASN A 215 -6.63 3.55 -25.01
CA ASN A 215 -6.57 4.39 -26.22
C ASN A 215 -5.43 5.43 -26.15
N ASP A 216 -4.24 5.02 -25.70
CA ASP A 216 -3.06 5.87 -25.55
C ASP A 216 -3.26 7.05 -24.58
N ALA A 217 -4.22 6.94 -23.64
CA ALA A 217 -4.29 7.87 -22.52
C ALA A 217 -3.05 7.67 -21.62
N GLY A 218 -2.15 8.65 -21.65
CA GLY A 218 -1.00 8.68 -20.76
C GLY A 218 -1.44 8.76 -19.30
N VAL A 219 -0.94 7.84 -18.47
CA VAL A 219 -1.14 7.86 -17.02
C VAL A 219 0.11 8.44 -16.37
N ASP A 220 -0.05 9.60 -15.73
CA ASP A 220 1.01 10.23 -14.96
C ASP A 220 1.17 9.54 -13.59
N MET A 221 2.40 9.09 -13.35
CA MET A 221 2.82 8.52 -12.09
C MET A 221 4.04 9.25 -11.52
N VAL A 222 4.12 9.26 -10.19
CA VAL A 222 5.27 9.79 -9.45
C VAL A 222 5.82 8.68 -8.58
N ILE A 223 7.04 8.23 -8.89
CA ILE A 223 7.72 7.17 -8.15
C ILE A 223 8.73 7.80 -7.21
N GLY A 224 8.58 7.54 -5.92
CA GLY A 224 9.54 7.96 -4.90
C GLY A 224 10.69 6.96 -4.79
N ALA A 225 11.92 7.46 -4.73
CA ALA A 225 13.10 6.64 -4.42
C ALA A 225 14.00 7.32 -3.37
N SER A 226 14.62 6.50 -2.52
CA SER A 226 15.70 6.96 -1.63
C SER A 226 17.06 7.05 -2.33
N SER A 227 17.18 6.48 -3.53
CA SER A 227 18.43 6.43 -4.30
C SER A 227 18.42 7.29 -5.56
N ASN A 228 19.63 7.63 -6.00
CA ASN A 228 19.84 8.71 -6.95
C ASN A 228 19.63 8.36 -8.42
N ASN A 229 19.60 7.08 -8.82
CA ASN A 229 19.35 6.74 -10.21
C ASN A 229 18.53 5.45 -10.35
N VAL A 230 17.23 5.63 -10.54
CA VAL A 230 16.35 4.55 -11.00
C VAL A 230 15.80 4.90 -12.38
N SER A 231 15.64 3.88 -13.22
CA SER A 231 14.93 4.01 -14.49
C SER A 231 13.76 3.04 -14.48
N VAL A 232 12.59 3.55 -14.86
CA VAL A 232 11.34 2.80 -14.77
C VAL A 232 10.79 2.62 -16.18
N VAL A 233 10.50 1.36 -16.52
CA VAL A 233 9.84 0.96 -17.76
C VAL A 233 8.59 0.17 -17.38
N PHE A 234 7.47 0.48 -18.01
CA PHE A 234 6.27 -0.33 -17.93
C PHE A 234 6.22 -1.30 -19.12
N ASP A 235 6.05 -2.59 -18.83
CA ASP A 235 5.89 -3.67 -19.79
C ASP A 235 4.42 -4.11 -19.73
N GLU A 236 3.57 -3.52 -20.57
CA GLU A 236 2.12 -3.77 -20.61
C GLU A 236 1.79 -5.25 -20.93
N PRO A 237 2.39 -5.90 -21.96
CA PRO A 237 2.17 -7.32 -22.20
C PRO A 237 2.59 -8.20 -21.02
N GLY A 238 3.69 -7.84 -20.35
CA GLY A 238 4.19 -8.51 -19.15
C GLY A 238 3.48 -8.12 -17.85
N LYS A 239 2.52 -7.16 -17.91
CA LYS A 239 1.77 -6.62 -16.76
C LYS A 239 2.66 -6.22 -15.58
N ARG A 240 3.78 -5.55 -15.86
CA ARG A 240 4.80 -5.31 -14.85
C ARG A 240 5.56 -4.00 -15.03
N PHE A 241 5.99 -3.43 -13.92
CA PHE A 241 7.03 -2.43 -13.87
C PHE A 241 8.40 -3.11 -13.81
N VAL A 242 9.31 -2.66 -14.65
CA VAL A 242 10.74 -3.02 -14.60
C VAL A 242 11.51 -1.77 -14.20
N ILE A 243 12.02 -1.80 -12.97
CA ILE A 243 12.75 -0.69 -12.37
C ILE A 243 14.22 -1.09 -12.29
N LYS A 244 15.07 -0.48 -13.12
CA LYS A 244 16.51 -0.68 -13.04
C LYS A 244 17.10 0.31 -12.06
N VAL A 245 17.86 -0.18 -11.10
CA VAL A 245 18.59 0.60 -10.12
C VAL A 245 20.01 0.77 -10.65
N ASN A 246 20.32 1.97 -11.10
CA ASN A 246 21.62 2.30 -11.67
C ASN A 246 22.47 2.96 -10.58
N GLY A 247 23.40 2.23 -9.99
CA GLY A 247 24.33 2.80 -9.04
C GLY A 247 25.59 1.96 -8.96
N GLN A 248 26.75 2.62 -9.09
CA GLN A 248 27.89 2.17 -8.29
C GLN A 248 27.42 2.23 -6.83
N THR A 249 27.68 1.14 -6.11
CA THR A 249 27.53 0.99 -4.65
C THR A 249 27.24 2.31 -3.96
N ALA A 250 26.05 2.46 -3.36
CA ALA A 250 25.84 3.55 -2.42
C ALA A 250 27.04 3.48 -1.46
N ALA A 251 27.85 4.54 -1.39
CA ALA A 251 29.19 4.52 -0.79
C ALA A 251 29.20 4.18 0.72
N THR A 252 28.08 3.74 1.27
CA THR A 252 27.74 3.57 2.67
C THR A 252 27.00 2.27 2.99
N GLY A 253 26.90 1.29 2.07
CA GLY A 253 26.22 0.02 2.37
C GLY A 253 24.71 0.15 2.67
N GLN A 254 24.11 1.29 2.29
CA GLN A 254 22.73 1.61 2.63
C GLN A 254 21.74 0.93 1.68
N ALA A 255 20.76 0.24 2.27
CA ALA A 255 19.61 -0.29 1.55
C ALA A 255 18.81 0.84 0.89
N GLY A 256 18.38 0.63 -0.36
CA GLY A 256 17.50 1.54 -1.07
C GLY A 256 16.03 1.24 -0.83
N ARG A 257 15.18 2.23 -1.10
CA ARG A 257 13.73 2.13 -0.95
C ARG A 257 13.00 2.78 -2.12
N LEU A 258 11.89 2.18 -2.52
CA LEU A 258 10.96 2.70 -3.50
C LEU A 258 9.56 2.79 -2.93
N LEU A 259 8.83 3.81 -3.35
CA LEU A 259 7.40 3.94 -3.17
C LEU A 259 6.76 4.10 -4.56
N VAL A 260 6.07 3.05 -5.02
CA VAL A 260 5.56 2.96 -6.39
C VAL A 260 4.03 2.94 -6.36
N PRO A 261 3.33 3.94 -6.92
CA PRO A 261 1.90 3.84 -7.14
C PRO A 261 1.62 2.82 -8.24
N VAL A 262 0.76 1.84 -7.96
CA VAL A 262 0.51 0.72 -8.88
C VAL A 262 -0.93 0.65 -9.34
N ASP A 263 -1.90 1.13 -8.57
CA ASP A 263 -3.34 1.00 -8.83
C ASP A 263 -3.80 1.65 -10.14
N LYS A 264 -3.09 2.69 -10.59
CA LYS A 264 -3.44 3.38 -11.85
C LYS A 264 -3.17 2.56 -13.10
N VAL A 265 -2.32 1.54 -13.01
CA VAL A 265 -1.81 0.78 -14.16
C VAL A 265 -1.93 -0.73 -13.95
N LEU A 266 -1.81 -1.21 -12.72
CA LEU A 266 -1.82 -2.62 -12.34
C LEU A 266 -2.88 -2.92 -11.29
N ARG A 267 -3.58 -4.05 -11.47
CA ARG A 267 -4.42 -4.63 -10.41
C ARG A 267 -3.71 -5.77 -9.70
N GLY A 268 -3.96 -5.87 -8.40
CA GLY A 268 -3.44 -6.93 -7.55
C GLY A 268 -4.02 -8.32 -7.87
N PRO A 269 -3.50 -9.38 -7.24
CA PRO A 269 -2.40 -9.37 -6.28
C PRO A 269 -1.07 -8.91 -6.90
N TYR A 270 -0.26 -8.21 -6.11
CA TYR A 270 1.03 -7.68 -6.56
C TYR A 270 2.16 -8.64 -6.16
N GLN A 271 3.10 -8.86 -7.08
CA GLN A 271 4.31 -9.64 -6.84
C GLN A 271 5.52 -8.76 -7.02
N VAL A 272 6.50 -8.86 -6.13
CA VAL A 272 7.76 -8.12 -6.21
C VAL A 272 8.91 -9.09 -6.35
N HIS A 273 9.81 -8.84 -7.29
CA HIS A 273 11.07 -9.58 -7.45
C HIS A 273 12.24 -8.60 -7.43
N ILE A 274 13.32 -8.97 -6.73
CA ILE A 274 14.58 -8.24 -6.71
C ILE A 274 15.65 -9.15 -7.33
N ASP A 275 16.23 -8.73 -8.45
CA ASP A 275 17.20 -9.50 -9.25
C ASP A 275 16.72 -10.94 -9.55
N GLY A 276 15.42 -11.08 -9.83
CA GLY A 276 14.77 -12.36 -10.12
C GLY A 276 14.36 -13.17 -8.90
N VAL A 277 14.74 -12.76 -7.69
CA VAL A 277 14.34 -13.42 -6.43
C VAL A 277 13.00 -12.84 -5.96
N PRO A 278 11.97 -13.67 -5.74
CA PRO A 278 10.68 -13.18 -5.24
C PRO A 278 10.83 -12.65 -3.80
N VAL A 279 10.21 -11.51 -3.54
CA VAL A 279 10.07 -10.95 -2.20
C VAL A 279 8.78 -11.51 -1.59
N PRO A 280 8.86 -12.28 -0.50
CA PRO A 280 7.66 -12.76 0.19
C PRO A 280 6.91 -11.59 0.81
N ASP A 281 5.58 -11.61 0.70
CA ASP A 281 4.65 -10.62 1.27
C ASP A 281 5.09 -9.15 1.04
N PRO A 282 5.06 -8.67 -0.22
CA PRO A 282 5.40 -7.28 -0.50
C PRO A 282 4.47 -6.33 0.25
N LEU A 283 5.02 -5.25 0.82
CA LEU A 283 4.19 -4.26 1.50
C LEU A 283 3.39 -3.45 0.48
N VAL A 284 2.09 -3.70 0.46
CA VAL A 284 1.10 -2.92 -0.29
C VAL A 284 0.35 -2.06 0.70
N ILE A 285 0.39 -0.75 0.50
CA ILE A 285 -0.28 0.25 1.33
C ILE A 285 -1.45 0.79 0.52
N GLU A 286 -2.68 0.58 0.99
CA GLU A 286 -3.87 1.18 0.40
C GLU A 286 -4.24 2.47 1.12
N ASP A 287 -4.40 3.57 0.40
CA ASP A 287 -5.02 4.78 0.92
C ASP A 287 -6.54 4.61 0.87
N THR A 288 -7.17 4.46 2.04
CA THR A 288 -8.60 4.19 2.11
C THR A 288 -9.47 5.36 1.66
N GLN A 289 -8.95 6.59 1.63
CA GLN A 289 -9.67 7.78 1.16
C GLN A 289 -9.58 7.91 -0.36
N THR A 290 -8.38 7.84 -0.92
CA THR A 290 -8.15 8.04 -2.37
C THR A 290 -8.29 6.74 -3.18
N LYS A 291 -8.27 5.59 -2.50
CA LYS A 291 -8.16 4.24 -3.09
C LYS A 291 -6.86 3.98 -3.84
N GLU A 292 -5.88 4.89 -3.74
CA GLU A 292 -4.54 4.70 -4.32
C GLU A 292 -3.82 3.54 -3.61
N LYS A 293 -3.08 2.73 -4.36
CA LYS A 293 -2.27 1.62 -3.81
C LYS A 293 -0.81 1.86 -4.11
N LEU A 294 -0.01 1.85 -3.06
CA LEU A 294 1.43 2.04 -3.09
C LEU A 294 2.11 0.71 -2.76
N VAL A 295 3.03 0.27 -3.61
CA VAL A 295 3.96 -0.81 -3.27
C VAL A 295 5.23 -0.19 -2.72
N MET A 296 5.56 -0.54 -1.47
CA MET A 296 6.84 -0.19 -0.86
C MET A 296 7.84 -1.33 -1.09
N VAL A 297 8.98 -1.02 -1.71
CA VAL A 297 10.05 -1.98 -1.94
C VAL A 297 11.29 -1.54 -1.20
N GLU A 298 11.80 -2.39 -0.31
CA GLU A 298 13.14 -2.26 0.28
C GLU A 298 14.09 -3.19 -0.47
N TYR A 299 15.28 -2.71 -0.82
CA TYR A 299 16.26 -3.50 -1.55
C TYR A 299 17.68 -3.25 -1.03
N GLY A 300 18.50 -4.30 -1.03
CA GLY A 300 19.86 -4.24 -0.51
C GLY A 300 20.85 -3.51 -1.44
N GLU A 301 22.07 -3.33 -0.94
CA GLU A 301 23.18 -2.88 -1.76
C GLU A 301 23.42 -3.85 -2.93
N GLY A 302 23.69 -3.32 -4.11
CA GLY A 302 23.97 -4.12 -5.31
C GLY A 302 22.74 -4.59 -6.09
N ALA A 303 21.52 -4.36 -5.58
CA ALA A 303 20.31 -4.64 -6.34
C ALA A 303 20.30 -3.89 -7.67
N ARG A 304 20.02 -4.59 -8.78
CA ARG A 304 20.11 -4.01 -10.13
C ARG A 304 18.75 -3.84 -10.78
N GLN A 305 17.84 -4.74 -10.48
CA GLN A 305 16.53 -4.80 -11.10
C GLN A 305 15.47 -5.14 -10.06
N ILE A 306 14.41 -4.34 -10.05
CA ILE A 306 13.20 -4.58 -9.27
C ILE A 306 12.06 -4.74 -10.27
N VAL A 307 11.29 -5.82 -10.12
CA VAL A 307 10.11 -6.08 -10.95
C VAL A 307 8.88 -6.11 -10.06
N ILE A 308 7.89 -5.28 -10.38
CA ILE A 308 6.59 -5.25 -9.71
C ILE A 308 5.54 -5.69 -10.73
N SER A 309 4.93 -6.84 -10.52
CA SER A 309 3.92 -7.42 -11.42
C SER A 309 2.54 -7.35 -10.78
N GLY A 310 1.51 -7.12 -11.59
CA GLY A 310 0.11 -7.27 -11.22
C GLY A 310 -0.53 -8.48 -11.93
N ALA A 311 -1.75 -8.83 -11.53
CA ALA A 311 -2.54 -9.83 -12.25
C ALA A 311 -3.11 -9.29 -13.57
N GLU A 312 -3.43 -8.00 -13.60
CA GLU A 312 -4.11 -7.32 -14.73
C GLU A 312 -3.59 -5.89 -14.91
N VAL A 313 -3.87 -5.30 -16.08
CA VAL A 313 -3.56 -3.89 -16.44
C VAL A 313 -4.86 -3.08 -16.45
N VAL A 314 -4.82 -1.84 -15.98
CA VAL A 314 -5.94 -0.89 -15.97
C VAL A 314 -5.83 0.07 -17.16
N PRO A 315 -6.93 0.38 -17.89
CA PRO A 315 -8.29 -0.12 -17.73
C PRO A 315 -8.53 -1.43 -18.47
N GLU A 316 -9.43 -2.26 -17.93
CA GLU A 316 -10.04 -3.32 -18.71
C GLU A 316 -10.92 -2.69 -19.78
N PHE A 317 -10.56 -2.84 -21.06
CA PHE A 317 -11.61 -2.85 -22.06
C PHE A 317 -12.33 -4.19 -21.93
N PRO A 318 -13.66 -4.20 -21.66
CA PRO A 318 -14.40 -5.45 -21.71
C PRO A 318 -14.26 -5.99 -23.12
N LEU A 319 -13.61 -7.14 -23.29
CA LEU A 319 -13.48 -7.80 -24.61
C LEU A 319 -14.85 -8.03 -25.26
N HIS A 320 -15.93 -8.03 -24.46
CA HIS A 320 -17.31 -8.05 -24.90
C HIS A 320 -17.67 -6.84 -25.79
N VAL A 321 -17.14 -5.64 -25.51
CA VAL A 321 -17.39 -4.43 -26.31
C VAL A 321 -16.67 -4.50 -27.65
N ALA A 322 -15.44 -5.02 -27.68
CA ALA A 322 -14.73 -5.30 -28.93
C ALA A 322 -15.46 -6.36 -29.78
N GLY A 323 -15.99 -7.41 -29.13
CA GLY A 323 -16.83 -8.43 -29.76
C GLY A 323 -18.16 -7.90 -30.31
N ILE A 324 -18.83 -7.00 -29.58
CA ILE A 324 -20.08 -6.35 -30.05
C ILE A 324 -19.79 -5.41 -31.22
N MET A 325 -18.70 -4.65 -31.19
CA MET A 325 -18.30 -3.77 -32.30
C MET A 325 -17.95 -4.56 -33.57
N LEU A 326 -17.16 -5.64 -33.45
CA LEU A 326 -16.87 -6.54 -34.57
C LEU A 326 -18.15 -7.24 -35.10
N GLY A 327 -19.03 -7.67 -34.20
CA GLY A 327 -20.32 -8.26 -34.56
C GLY A 327 -21.25 -7.27 -35.29
N ALA A 328 -21.29 -6.01 -34.86
CA ALA A 328 -22.06 -4.94 -35.48
C ALA A 328 -21.55 -4.58 -36.89
N VAL A 329 -20.23 -4.53 -37.08
CA VAL A 329 -19.62 -4.26 -38.39
C VAL A 329 -19.86 -5.43 -39.36
N LEU A 330 -19.73 -6.68 -38.90
CA LEU A 330 -20.01 -7.85 -39.74
C LEU A 330 -21.50 -7.97 -40.10
N SER A 331 -22.40 -7.72 -39.15
CA SER A 331 -23.86 -7.75 -39.42
C SER A 331 -24.31 -6.62 -40.33
N ALA A 332 -23.76 -5.41 -40.18
CA ALA A 332 -24.00 -4.30 -41.12
C ALA A 332 -23.46 -4.62 -42.53
N SER A 333 -22.30 -5.26 -42.64
CA SER A 333 -21.70 -5.68 -43.91
C SER A 333 -22.56 -6.73 -44.64
N ILE A 334 -23.10 -7.71 -43.90
CA ILE A 334 -23.99 -8.74 -44.45
C ILE A 334 -25.32 -8.12 -44.90
N LEU A 335 -25.90 -7.19 -44.13
CA LEU A 335 -27.12 -6.48 -44.51
C LEU A 335 -26.93 -5.59 -45.74
N TYR A 336 -25.78 -4.90 -45.84
CA TYR A 336 -25.45 -4.07 -47.00
C TYR A 336 -25.28 -4.91 -48.28
N GLN A 337 -24.63 -6.07 -48.20
CA GLN A 337 -24.52 -7.00 -49.34
C GLN A 337 -25.89 -7.57 -49.75
N ARG A 338 -26.77 -7.91 -48.80
CA ARG A 338 -28.14 -8.37 -49.12
C ARG A 338 -28.99 -7.29 -49.77
N LYS A 339 -28.89 -6.02 -49.33
CA LYS A 339 -29.62 -4.90 -49.95
C LYS A 339 -29.16 -4.63 -51.39
N LYS A 340 -27.85 -4.73 -51.66
CA LYS A 340 -27.29 -4.59 -53.01
C LYS A 340 -27.70 -5.74 -53.93
N SER A 341 -27.80 -6.96 -53.41
CA SER A 341 -28.26 -8.12 -54.17
C SER A 341 -29.77 -8.06 -54.48
N SER A 342 -30.60 -7.57 -53.55
CA SER A 342 -32.04 -7.38 -53.75
C SER A 342 -32.36 -6.23 -54.73
N SER A 343 -31.54 -5.17 -54.77
CA SER A 343 -31.72 -4.06 -55.73
C SER A 343 -31.39 -4.45 -57.17
N ASN A 344 -30.66 -5.54 -57.41
CA ASN A 344 -30.30 -5.96 -58.77
C ASN A 344 -31.35 -6.87 -59.44
N ASN A 345 -32.36 -7.34 -58.68
CA ASN A 345 -33.38 -8.26 -59.20
C ASN A 345 -34.68 -7.57 -59.66
N ASN A 346 -34.79 -6.25 -59.47
CA ASN A 346 -35.96 -5.47 -59.91
C ASN A 346 -35.82 -4.85 -61.31
N ASN A 347 -34.69 -5.01 -62.00
CA ASN A 347 -34.48 -4.48 -63.35
C ASN A 347 -34.68 -5.49 -64.49
N VAL A 348 -35.14 -6.71 -64.22
CA VAL A 348 -35.27 -7.77 -65.25
C VAL A 348 -36.74 -7.96 -65.73
N LYS A 349 -37.69 -7.12 -65.29
CA LYS A 349 -39.12 -7.31 -65.65
C LYS A 349 -39.81 -6.05 -66.18
N ARG A 350 -39.33 -5.57 -67.34
CA ARG A 350 -40.11 -4.81 -68.35
C ARG A 350 -39.43 -5.06 -69.69
N SER A 351 -39.85 -6.10 -70.43
CA SER A 351 -40.69 -5.96 -71.64
C SER A 351 -40.23 -4.78 -72.50
N GLY A 352 -39.56 -4.95 -73.65
CA GLY A 352 -39.87 -5.92 -74.69
C GLY A 352 -41.03 -5.38 -75.53
N GLU A 353 -40.76 -4.44 -76.43
CA GLU A 353 -41.61 -4.21 -77.60
C GLU A 353 -40.80 -3.61 -78.77
N LEU A 354 -41.18 -4.10 -79.95
CA LEU A 354 -40.53 -4.10 -81.25
C LEU A 354 -40.82 -2.80 -82.04
N SER A 355 -39.88 -2.38 -82.90
CA SER A 355 -40.12 -1.95 -84.31
C SER A 355 -38.93 -1.09 -84.77
N LEU A 356 -38.02 -1.58 -85.61
CA LEU A 356 -38.09 -1.62 -87.09
C LEU A 356 -38.06 -0.21 -87.74
N HIS A 357 -36.88 0.18 -88.26
CA HIS A 357 -36.63 0.89 -89.54
C HIS A 357 -35.19 1.49 -89.51
N THR A 358 -34.25 0.97 -90.28
CA THR A 358 -33.92 1.28 -91.69
C THR A 358 -32.78 2.30 -91.83
N ARG A 359 -31.66 1.75 -92.36
CA ARG A 359 -30.49 2.33 -93.04
C ARG A 359 -30.52 3.83 -93.45
N ALA A 360 -29.46 4.53 -93.00
CA ALA A 360 -28.38 5.25 -93.75
C ALA A 360 -28.76 6.35 -94.78
N PRO A 361 -27.84 7.19 -95.32
CA PRO A 361 -26.38 7.29 -95.10
C PRO A 361 -25.77 8.74 -95.10
N LEU A 362 -24.44 8.79 -94.84
CA LEU A 362 -23.39 9.59 -95.52
C LEU A 362 -23.35 11.15 -95.54
N ARG A 363 -22.07 11.59 -95.44
CA ARG A 363 -21.42 12.82 -95.99
C ARG A 363 -21.65 14.13 -95.25
N SER A 364 -20.62 14.74 -94.65
CA SER A 364 -19.39 15.38 -95.18
C SER A 364 -19.58 16.83 -95.62
N HIS A 365 -18.94 17.72 -94.85
CA HIS A 365 -18.22 18.95 -95.22
C HIS A 365 -18.90 20.17 -95.87
N SER A 366 -18.30 21.31 -95.48
CA SER A 366 -18.33 22.70 -95.95
C SER A 366 -19.42 23.58 -95.30
N ALA A 367 -19.11 24.76 -94.77
CA ALA A 367 -17.92 25.62 -94.88
C ALA A 367 -17.43 26.10 -93.50
#